data_AF-A0A5M4D1L0-F1
#
_entry.id   AF-A0A5M4D1L0-F1
#
_cell.length_a   1.000
_cell.length_b   1.000
_cell.length_c   1.000
_cell.angle_alpha   90.00
_cell.angle_beta   90.00
_cell.angle_gamma   90.00
#
_symmetry.space_group_name_H-M   'P 1'
#
loop_
_entity.id
_entity.type
_entity.pdbx_description
1 polymer ?
#
loop_
_entity_poly.entity_id
_entity_poly.type
_entity_poly.pdbx_seq_one_letter_code
_entity_poly.pdbx_strand_id
1 'polypeptide(L)' 'MRFAHLERLLKKNGWQLIRIKGSHHIFGGEDRPILSIPVHGNKVKGVYVRQVKQAIKALGQHDDEARS' A
#
# COMPACT_ATOMS: atom_id res chain seq x y z
N MET A 1 -5.04 -4.96 11.50
CA MET A 1 -5.54 -3.65 11.02
C MET A 1 -6.77 -3.89 10.14
N ARG A 2 -7.80 -3.03 10.19
CA ARG A 2 -8.94 -3.13 9.25
C ARG A 2 -8.49 -2.76 7.83
N PHE A 3 -8.94 -3.49 6.82
CA PHE A 3 -8.56 -3.24 5.43
C PHE A 3 -8.88 -1.80 5.00
N ALA A 4 -10.08 -1.30 5.31
CA ALA A 4 -10.49 0.07 4.98
C ALA A 4 -9.53 1.16 5.51
N HIS A 5 -8.86 0.93 6.64
CA HIS A 5 -7.85 1.89 7.14
C HIS A 5 -6.57 1.85 6.31
N LEU A 6 -6.11 0.65 5.95
CA LEU A 6 -4.91 0.46 5.13
C LEU A 6 -5.13 0.95 3.70
N GLU A 7 -6.29 0.67 3.13
CA GLU A 7 -6.69 1.16 1.81
C GLU A 7 -6.68 2.69 1.75
N ARG A 8 -7.25 3.36 2.76
CA ARG A 8 -7.22 4.83 2.84
C ARG A 8 -5.80 5.36 2.95
N LEU A 9 -4.93 4.71 3.71
CA LEU A 9 -3.52 5.08 3.81
C LEU A 9 -2.82 4.96 2.45
N LEU A 10 -3.02 3.85 1.74
CA LEU A 10 -2.46 3.62 0.40
C LEU A 10 -2.92 4.68 -0.60
N LYS A 11 -4.24 4.96 -0.65
CA LYS A 11 -4.83 6.00 -1.50
C LYS A 11 -4.23 7.38 -1.24
N LYS A 12 -4.01 7.75 0.03
CA LYS A 12 -3.36 9.01 0.40
C LYS A 12 -1.91 9.13 -0.08
N ASN A 13 -1.24 8.02 -0.35
CA ASN A 13 0.16 8.00 -0.79
C ASN A 13 0.31 7.65 -2.29
N GLY A 14 -0.77 7.77 -3.07
CA GLY A 14 -0.73 7.60 -4.53
C GLY A 14 -1.00 6.19 -5.04
N TRP A 15 -1.22 5.20 -4.16
CA TRP A 15 -1.66 3.87 -4.61
C TRP A 15 -3.17 3.81 -4.83
N GLN A 16 -3.59 3.10 -5.87
CA GLN A 16 -4.97 2.81 -6.19
C GLN A 16 -5.21 1.30 -6.20
N LEU A 17 -6.42 0.86 -5.86
CA LEU A 17 -6.80 -0.54 -5.97
C LEU A 17 -7.09 -0.85 -7.44
N ILE A 18 -6.18 -1.56 -8.11
CA ILE A 18 -6.25 -1.80 -9.55
C ILE A 18 -6.84 -3.16 -9.91
N ARG A 19 -6.81 -4.13 -8.97
CA ARG A 19 -7.38 -5.47 -9.19
C ARG A 19 -7.68 -6.18 -7.88
N ILE A 20 -8.70 -7.05 -7.89
CA ILE A 20 -8.98 -8.02 -6.81
C ILE A 20 -8.98 -9.43 -7.41
N LYS A 21 -8.26 -10.37 -6.79
CA LYS A 21 -8.27 -11.80 -7.14
C LYS A 21 -8.35 -12.65 -5.87
N GLY A 22 -9.54 -13.16 -5.56
CA GLY A 22 -9.78 -13.86 -4.30
C GLY A 22 -9.54 -12.91 -3.11
N SER A 23 -8.73 -13.33 -2.14
CA SER A 23 -8.35 -12.48 -1.00
C SER A 23 -7.36 -11.37 -1.37
N HIS A 24 -6.66 -11.48 -2.51
CA HIS A 24 -5.61 -10.55 -2.87
C HIS A 24 -6.17 -9.26 -3.47
N HIS A 25 -5.96 -8.16 -2.75
CA HIS A 25 -6.22 -6.80 -3.20
C HIS A 25 -4.91 -6.22 -3.73
N ILE A 26 -4.86 -5.93 -5.02
CA ILE A 26 -3.64 -5.51 -5.73
C ILE A 26 -3.71 -4.00 -5.92
N PHE A 27 -2.73 -3.31 -5.36
CA PHE A 27 -2.57 -1.87 -5.45
C PHE A 27 -1.43 -1.51 -6.40
N GLY A 28 -1.63 -0.45 -7.18
CA GLY A 28 -0.63 0.15 -8.06
C GLY A 28 -0.87 1.64 -8.23
N GLY A 29 0.11 2.36 -8.76
CA GLY A 29 0.05 3.80 -9.01
C GLY A 29 1.26 4.22 -9.82
N GLU A 30 1.23 5.44 -10.35
CA GLU A 30 2.37 6.05 -11.03
C GLU A 30 3.54 6.17 -10.05
N ASP A 31 4.72 5.70 -10.46
CA ASP A 31 5.94 5.65 -9.63
C ASP A 31 5.72 4.97 -8.26
N ARG A 32 4.85 3.96 -8.21
CA ARG A 32 4.60 3.16 -7.01
C ARG A 32 4.82 1.67 -7.28
N PRO A 33 5.48 0.93 -6.37
CA PRO A 33 5.60 -0.51 -6.51
C PRO A 33 4.22 -1.18 -6.39
N ILE A 34 4.03 -2.28 -7.12
CA ILE A 34 2.83 -3.11 -7.01
C ILE A 34 2.79 -3.79 -5.64
N LEU A 35 1.67 -3.69 -4.94
CA LEU A 35 1.45 -4.31 -3.63
C LEU A 35 0.27 -5.28 -3.71
N SER A 36 0.52 -6.56 -3.42
CA SER A 36 -0.52 -7.59 -3.32
C SER A 36 -0.82 -7.88 -1.85
N ILE A 37 -2.00 -7.49 -1.38
CA ILE A 37 -2.38 -7.53 0.03
C ILE A 37 -3.54 -8.51 0.23
N PRO A 38 -3.31 -9.67 0.87
CA PRO A 38 -4.38 -10.57 1.27
C PRO A 38 -5.27 -9.96 2.34
N VAL A 39 -6.57 -9.98 2.10
CA VAL A 39 -7.62 -9.53 3.03
C VAL A 39 -8.50 -10.72 3.41
N HIS A 40 -8.60 -10.99 4.71
CA HIS A 40 -9.49 -12.02 5.25
C HIS A 40 -10.38 -11.39 6.33
N GLY A 41 -11.70 -11.51 6.18
CA GLY A 41 -12.66 -10.95 7.15
C GLY A 41 -12.47 -9.45 7.42
N ASN A 42 -12.23 -8.65 6.36
CA ASN A 42 -11.95 -7.22 6.43
C ASN A 42 -10.70 -6.85 7.29
N LYS A 43 -9.80 -7.81 7.51
CA LYS A 43 -8.56 -7.63 8.27
C LYS A 43 -7.34 -7.94 7.40
N VAL A 44 -6.27 -7.19 7.66
CA VAL A 44 -4.95 -7.37 7.05
C VAL A 44 -3.95 -7.79 8.12
N LYS A 45 -3.15 -8.83 7.81
CA LYS A 45 -2.08 -9.33 8.69
C LYS A 45 -0.98 -8.27 8.87
N GLY A 46 -0.36 -8.24 10.05
CA GLY A 46 0.62 -7.22 10.42
C GLY A 46 1.85 -7.16 9.50
N VAL A 47 2.26 -8.28 8.90
CA VAL A 47 3.38 -8.32 7.94
C VAL A 47 3.16 -7.41 6.73
N TYR A 48 1.95 -7.42 6.15
CA TYR A 48 1.62 -6.55 5.02
C TYR A 48 1.50 -5.08 5.44
N VAL A 49 1.03 -4.82 6.66
CA VAL A 49 1.01 -3.46 7.21
C VAL A 49 2.45 -2.92 7.34
N ARG A 50 3.40 -3.73 7.79
CA ARG A 50 4.82 -3.33 7.86
C ARG A 50 5.40 -3.08 6.48
N GLN A 51 5.13 -3.96 5.52
CA GLN A 51 5.57 -3.79 4.12
C GLN A 51 5.06 -2.47 3.52
N VAL A 52 3.77 -2.16 3.70
CA VAL A 52 3.18 -0.89 3.24
C VAL A 52 3.89 0.31 3.88
N LYS A 53 4.12 0.28 5.20
CA LYS A 53 4.83 1.37 5.89
C LYS A 53 6.27 1.55 5.40
N GLN A 54 6.98 0.46 5.12
CA GLN A 54 8.32 0.50 4.57
C GLN A 54 8.33 1.08 3.16
N ALA A 55 7.36 0.70 2.31
CA ALA A 55 7.22 1.26 0.97
C ALA A 55 6.96 2.78 1.00
N ILE A 56 6.05 3.23 1.88
CA ILE A 56 5.77 4.67 2.08
C ILE A 56 7.03 5.40 2.55
N LYS A 57 7.76 4.86 3.54
CA LYS A 57 8.99 5.47 4.04
C LYS A 57 10.05 5.59 2.94
N ALA A 58 10.26 4.53 2.16
CA ALA A 58 11.26 4.53 1.09
C ALA A 58 10.95 5.57 0.00
N LEU A 59 9.68 5.74 -0.35
CA LEU A 59 9.26 6.75 -1.33
C LEU A 59 9.35 8.18 -0.76
N GLY A 60 9.02 8.39 0.51
CA GLY A 60 9.17 9.70 1.15
C GLY A 60 10.62 10.16 1.25
N GLN A 61 11.56 9.23 1.50
CA GLN A 61 13.00 9.55 1.50
C GLN A 61 13.52 9.90 0.10
N HIS A 62 12.95 9.29 -0.93
CA HIS A 62 13.33 9.55 -2.33
C HIS A 62 12.76 10.88 -2.84
N ASP A 63 11.55 11.28 -2.41
CA ASP A 63 10.93 12.55 -2.81
C ASP A 63 11.68 13.77 -2.22
N ASP A 64 12.30 13.64 -1.04
CA ASP A 64 13.08 14.72 -0.41
C ASP A 64 14.45 14.94 -1.08
N GLU A 65 15.11 13.85 -1.53
CA GLU A 65 16.39 13.93 -2.27
C GLU A 65 16.20 14.50 -3.68
N ALA A 66 15.08 14.21 -4.36
CA ALA A 66 14.80 14.73 -5.71
C ALA A 66 14.42 16.22 -5.76
N ARG A 67 14.19 16.86 -4.60
CA ARG A 67 13.85 18.28 -4.45
C ARG A 67 15.01 19.14 -3.94
N SER A 68 16.17 18.53 -3.65
CA SER A 68 17.39 19.19 -3.17
C SER A 68 18.40 19.37 -4.30
#